data_AF-B9KDI3-F1
#
_entry.id   AF-B9KDI3-F1
#
_cell.length_a   1.000
_cell.length_b   1.000
_cell.length_c   1.000
_cell.angle_alpha   90.00
_cell.angle_beta   90.00
_cell.angle_gamma   90.00
#
_symmetry.space_group_name_H-M   'P 1'
#
loop_
_entity.id
_entity.type
_entity.pdbx_description
1 polymer ?
#
loop_
_entity_poly.entity_id
_entity_poly.type
_entity_poly.pdbx_seq_one_letter_code
_entity_poly.pdbx_strand_id
1 'polypeptide(L)'
;MNLFSPNLKRNELIKLSKENNFKSVDINVFRNHSFEVISSIINAFLAFSKIKANFNISAYDDSLNYENIKKANLNIIFLDLNNYKNNVDEFIQEKINTLKTLSDAPIITLLLGKTKLKDYDICEILKPFLDENLIIDDSNFEINASRLSNKACISLAQILGLKIIPSFLMPNLKAIIIDLDNTLYDGILGEDGIKNLKLTQNHINLQNELLNLKNQGFLLAIASKNDENDVKAMFKQRKDFLLKISDFAMIKANWQSKDENIKEIAKFFNIGLDSILFIDDNIAEIENTKYLGIKTLLANEQSAWNLKLYPRLYKDKLNKEDSIRNADIMANEQRMILAKLNQEEYFKNLEIKLEFFINENLPRCAELLNKTNQFIANYSRMNLAQCQEFCKENAILSISMSDRLSDSGIIAIFVALKSDKTLIIQDLCISCRALGRKLEKIMIFKAIEFLHNYFHTNKALLYFQKGAKNQPFLDFLSSLNLKLEENFVQILNTDIDHKGLVIESKI
;
A
#
# COMPACT_ATOMS: atom_id res chain seq x y z
N MET A 1 18.65 17.53 -11.20
CA MET A 1 19.52 16.71 -10.33
C MET A 1 18.89 15.32 -10.22
N ASN A 2 19.65 14.24 -10.40
CA ASN A 2 19.14 12.88 -10.16
C ASN A 2 19.12 12.63 -8.64
N LEU A 3 17.93 12.72 -8.03
CA LEU A 3 17.73 12.54 -6.59
C LEU A 3 18.00 11.11 -6.10
N PHE A 4 18.07 10.13 -7.01
CA PHE A 4 18.40 8.75 -6.69
C PHE A 4 19.90 8.48 -6.71
N SER A 5 20.74 9.43 -7.15
CA SER A 5 22.19 9.22 -7.17
C SER A 5 22.73 8.83 -5.78
N PRO A 6 23.68 7.89 -5.67
CA PRO A 6 24.38 7.61 -4.40
C PRO A 6 25.39 8.71 -4.04
N ASN A 7 25.76 9.57 -4.99
CA ASN A 7 26.80 10.59 -4.84
C ASN A 7 26.19 12.00 -4.85
N LEU A 8 25.42 12.33 -3.81
CA LEU A 8 24.76 13.64 -3.69
C LEU A 8 25.57 14.60 -2.83
N LYS A 9 25.65 15.87 -3.24
CA LYS A 9 26.30 16.92 -2.46
C LYS A 9 25.27 17.70 -1.63
N ARG A 10 25.53 17.86 -0.34
CA ARG A 10 24.64 18.56 0.61
C ARG A 10 24.24 19.96 0.14
N ASN A 11 25.18 20.75 -0.38
CA ASN A 11 24.93 22.13 -0.80
C ASN A 11 23.93 22.24 -1.96
N GLU A 12 23.88 21.23 -2.84
CA GLU A 12 22.90 21.18 -3.94
C GLU A 12 21.50 20.84 -3.42
N LEU A 13 21.43 19.90 -2.46
CA LEU A 13 20.16 19.50 -1.82
C LEU A 13 19.55 20.63 -0.98
N ILE A 14 20.36 21.45 -0.31
CA ILE A 14 19.87 22.62 0.45
C ILE A 14 19.16 23.61 -0.48
N LYS A 15 19.69 23.84 -1.70
CA LYS A 15 19.06 24.74 -2.69
C LYS A 15 17.70 24.19 -3.12
N LEU A 16 17.66 22.92 -3.54
CA LEU A 16 16.42 22.26 -3.96
C LEU A 16 15.36 22.19 -2.84
N SER A 17 15.77 22.09 -1.59
CA SER A 17 14.86 22.04 -0.44
C SER A 17 14.07 23.34 -0.22
N LYS A 18 14.58 24.48 -0.71
CA LYS A 18 13.93 25.80 -0.56
C LYS A 18 12.88 26.09 -1.64
N GLU A 19 12.96 25.45 -2.81
CA GLU A 19 12.27 25.85 -4.04
C GLU A 19 10.91 25.17 -4.28
N ASN A 20 10.16 24.84 -3.23
CA ASN A 20 8.97 23.96 -3.37
C ASN A 20 7.70 24.54 -2.74
N ASN A 21 6.66 24.74 -3.57
CA ASN A 21 5.28 25.09 -3.20
C ASN A 21 4.36 23.85 -3.17
N PHE A 22 4.85 22.74 -2.60
CA PHE A 22 4.10 21.50 -2.48
C PHE A 22 3.20 21.47 -1.24
N LYS A 23 2.29 20.49 -1.18
CA LYS A 23 1.44 20.25 -0.01
C LYS A 23 2.31 20.08 1.24
N SER A 24 2.10 20.96 2.22
CA SER A 24 2.77 20.88 3.51
C SER A 24 2.23 19.73 4.36
N VAL A 25 3.15 19.05 5.05
CA VAL A 25 2.86 18.07 6.09
C VAL A 25 3.69 18.41 7.32
N ASP A 26 3.07 18.35 8.49
CA ASP A 26 3.75 18.60 9.75
C ASP A 26 4.29 17.29 10.31
N ILE A 27 5.55 17.26 10.73
CA ILE A 27 6.22 16.08 11.26
C ILE A 27 6.84 16.43 12.62
N ASN A 28 6.44 15.71 13.66
CA ASN A 28 7.09 15.82 14.97
C ASN A 28 8.35 14.94 15.00
N VAL A 29 9.43 15.43 15.60
CA VAL A 29 10.66 14.66 15.80
C VAL A 29 11.03 14.69 17.28
N PHE A 30 10.86 13.55 17.96
CA PHE A 30 11.27 13.33 19.35
C PHE A 30 12.64 12.68 19.34
N ARG A 31 13.62 13.27 20.03
CA ARG A 31 15.02 12.89 19.83
C ARG A 31 15.91 13.06 21.05
N ASN A 32 17.01 12.33 21.03
CA ASN A 32 18.23 12.64 21.78
C ASN A 32 19.49 12.69 20.87
N HIS A 33 19.29 12.68 19.55
CA HIS A 33 20.35 12.80 18.54
C HIS A 33 20.05 13.95 17.57
N SER A 34 21.10 14.54 16.99
CA SER A 34 20.99 15.63 16.02
C SER A 34 20.22 15.22 14.76
N PHE A 35 19.18 15.98 14.40
CA PHE A 35 18.34 15.75 13.21
C PHE A 35 18.43 16.89 12.19
N GLU A 36 19.13 17.97 12.53
CA GLU A 36 19.21 19.23 11.80
C GLU A 36 19.81 19.06 10.40
N VAL A 37 20.82 18.18 10.26
CA VAL A 37 21.41 17.87 8.95
C VAL A 37 20.36 17.23 8.03
N ILE A 38 19.60 16.26 8.53
CA ILE A 38 18.58 15.53 7.78
C ILE A 38 17.42 16.48 7.43
N SER A 39 16.86 17.19 8.40
CA SER A 39 15.71 18.10 8.18
C SER A 39 16.04 19.23 7.20
N SER A 40 17.31 19.67 7.13
CA SER A 40 17.74 20.72 6.20
C SER A 40 17.75 20.32 4.72
N ILE A 41 17.79 19.02 4.41
CA ILE A 41 17.91 18.51 3.02
C ILE A 41 16.81 17.54 2.60
N ILE A 42 16.06 16.97 3.55
CA ILE A 42 15.06 15.93 3.25
C ILE A 42 13.95 16.42 2.32
N ASN A 43 13.65 17.72 2.34
CA ASN A 43 12.66 18.34 1.45
C ASN A 43 13.05 18.29 -0.04
N ALA A 44 14.34 18.18 -0.38
CA ALA A 44 14.77 17.93 -1.75
C ALA A 44 14.28 16.57 -2.27
N PHE A 45 14.21 15.56 -1.41
CA PHE A 45 13.76 14.22 -1.77
C PHE A 45 12.23 14.11 -1.76
N LEU A 46 11.58 14.68 -0.73
CA LEU A 46 10.12 14.72 -0.59
C LEU A 46 9.43 15.41 -1.78
N ALA A 47 10.12 16.33 -2.45
CA ALA A 47 9.70 16.97 -3.68
C ALA A 47 9.32 15.96 -4.78
N PHE A 48 9.99 14.80 -4.86
CA PHE A 48 9.67 13.75 -5.82
C PHE A 48 8.24 13.22 -5.63
N SER A 49 7.78 13.16 -4.38
CA SER A 49 6.40 12.78 -4.02
C SER A 49 5.44 13.98 -3.93
N LYS A 50 5.87 15.17 -4.37
CA LYS A 50 5.11 16.44 -4.32
C LYS A 50 4.60 16.78 -2.92
N ILE A 51 5.43 16.56 -1.90
CA ILE A 51 5.15 16.94 -0.51
C ILE A 51 6.31 17.75 0.07
N LYS A 52 6.01 18.58 1.09
CA LYS A 52 6.99 19.37 1.84
C LYS A 52 6.77 19.17 3.32
N ALA A 53 7.81 18.77 4.05
CA ALA A 53 7.75 18.59 5.49
C ALA A 53 8.10 19.88 6.24
N ASN A 54 7.28 20.21 7.24
CA ASN A 54 7.58 21.15 8.31
C ASN A 54 7.92 20.34 9.56
N PHE A 55 9.12 20.52 10.12
CA PHE A 55 9.56 19.74 11.28
C PHE A 55 9.36 20.49 12.59
N ASN A 56 8.65 19.86 13.53
CA ASN A 56 8.60 20.25 14.93
C ASN A 56 9.60 19.38 15.69
N ILE A 57 10.83 19.87 15.84
CA ILE A 57 11.93 19.13 16.45
C ILE A 57 11.96 19.42 17.96
N SER A 58 11.93 18.37 18.79
CA SER A 58 12.03 18.51 20.24
C SER A 58 13.43 18.96 20.68
N ALA A 59 13.53 19.41 21.94
CA ALA A 59 14.81 19.45 22.62
C ALA A 59 15.43 18.04 22.68
N TYR A 60 16.73 17.98 22.95
CA TYR A 60 17.42 16.72 23.24
C TYR A 60 16.90 16.19 24.58
N ASP A 61 16.25 15.03 24.55
CA ASP A 61 15.62 14.44 25.73
C ASP A 61 15.72 12.90 25.70
N ASP A 62 16.57 12.36 26.57
CA ASP A 62 16.71 10.91 26.75
C ASP A 62 15.46 10.27 27.40
N SER A 63 14.62 11.05 28.07
CA SER A 63 13.42 10.55 28.76
C SER A 63 12.19 10.47 27.85
N LEU A 64 12.24 11.04 26.64
CA LEU A 64 11.14 11.08 25.68
C LEU A 64 9.83 11.56 26.32
N ASN A 65 9.85 12.73 26.95
CA ASN A 65 8.65 13.35 27.49
C ASN A 65 7.85 14.01 26.36
N TYR A 66 6.63 13.54 26.13
CA TYR A 66 5.73 14.03 25.07
C TYR A 66 4.92 15.28 25.46
N GLU A 67 5.50 16.15 26.29
CA GLU A 67 4.84 17.39 26.71
C GLU A 67 4.58 18.30 25.51
N ASN A 68 3.37 18.88 25.44
CA ASN A 68 2.96 19.81 24.37
C ASN A 68 3.07 19.23 22.96
N ILE A 69 2.74 17.94 22.77
CA ILE A 69 2.70 17.32 21.45
C ILE A 69 1.82 18.13 20.49
N LYS A 70 2.40 18.53 19.35
CA LYS A 70 1.67 19.22 18.30
C LYS A 70 0.92 18.21 17.45
N LYS A 71 -0.24 18.61 16.92
CA LYS A 71 -0.92 17.86 15.87
C LYS A 71 0.00 17.79 14.65
N ALA A 72 0.25 16.59 14.15
CA ALA A 72 1.15 16.33 13.02
C ALA A 72 0.56 15.23 12.12
N ASN A 73 1.11 15.11 10.91
CA ASN A 73 0.79 14.03 9.98
C ASN A 73 1.61 12.76 10.22
N LEU A 74 2.75 12.89 10.91
CA LEU A 74 3.69 11.82 11.20
C LEU A 74 4.51 12.19 12.44
N ASN A 75 4.87 11.18 13.24
CA ASN A 75 5.82 11.32 14.33
C ASN A 75 7.09 10.50 14.02
N ILE A 76 8.25 11.04 14.34
CA ILE A 76 9.54 10.36 14.26
C ILE A 76 10.14 10.31 15.66
N ILE A 77 10.53 9.12 16.11
CA ILE A 77 11.38 8.92 17.28
C ILE A 77 12.80 8.65 16.76
N PHE A 78 13.75 9.52 17.09
CA PHE A 78 15.11 9.49 16.57
C PHE A 78 16.12 9.48 17.71
N LEU A 79 16.60 8.29 18.06
CA LEU A 79 17.39 8.07 19.27
C LEU A 79 18.78 7.52 18.98
N ASP A 80 19.74 7.95 19.77
CA ASP A 80 21.03 7.32 19.98
C ASP A 80 21.04 6.57 21.30
N LEU A 81 21.07 5.25 21.18
CA LEU A 81 21.02 4.32 22.29
C LEU A 81 22.33 4.29 23.07
N ASN A 82 23.44 4.78 22.48
CA ASN A 82 24.72 4.85 23.17
C ASN A 82 24.73 5.89 24.30
N ASN A 83 23.73 6.79 24.35
CA ASN A 83 23.55 7.72 25.46
C ASN A 83 22.94 7.06 26.70
N TYR A 84 22.37 5.85 26.57
CA TYR A 84 21.79 5.11 27.68
C TYR A 84 22.81 4.13 28.28
N LYS A 85 22.82 4.03 29.62
CA LYS A 85 23.75 3.16 30.35
C LYS A 85 23.44 1.67 30.22
N ASN A 86 22.17 1.33 29.99
CA ASN A 86 21.66 -0.04 29.92
C ASN A 86 20.87 -0.25 28.61
N ASN A 87 20.55 -1.50 28.28
CA ASN A 87 19.59 -1.78 27.22
C ASN A 87 18.22 -1.16 27.60
N VAL A 88 17.63 -0.44 26.64
CA VAL A 88 16.38 0.34 26.80
C VAL A 88 15.28 -0.09 25.84
N ASP A 89 15.34 -1.32 25.29
CA ASP A 89 14.37 -1.81 24.31
C ASP A 89 12.93 -1.79 24.88
N GLU A 90 12.74 -2.21 26.14
CA GLU A 90 11.43 -2.18 26.81
C GLU A 90 10.94 -0.75 27.04
N PHE A 91 11.82 0.14 27.49
CA PHE A 91 11.52 1.56 27.67
C PHE A 91 11.09 2.21 26.36
N ILE A 92 11.77 1.93 25.25
CA ILE A 92 11.42 2.47 23.92
C ILE A 92 10.04 1.96 23.49
N GLN A 93 9.73 0.68 23.71
CA GLN A 93 8.40 0.13 23.40
C GLN A 93 7.30 0.78 24.23
N GLU A 94 7.53 1.00 25.52
CA GLU A 94 6.61 1.73 26.40
C GLU A 94 6.35 3.15 25.88
N LYS A 95 7.41 3.86 25.48
CA LYS A 95 7.31 5.22 24.93
C LYS A 95 6.59 5.26 23.58
N ILE A 96 6.86 4.32 22.68
CA ILE A 96 6.10 4.17 21.43
C ILE A 96 4.61 3.97 21.73
N ASN A 97 4.27 3.11 22.69
CA ASN A 97 2.88 2.85 23.06
C ASN A 97 2.22 4.07 23.70
N THR A 98 2.96 4.83 24.52
CA THR A 98 2.49 6.11 25.07
C THR A 98 2.21 7.12 23.96
N LEU A 99 3.09 7.23 22.96
CA LEU A 99 2.87 8.13 21.83
C LEU A 99 1.64 7.74 21.00
N LYS A 100 1.35 6.44 20.86
CA LYS A 100 0.12 5.95 20.20
C LYS A 100 -1.16 6.32 20.94
N THR A 101 -1.12 6.50 22.26
CA THR A 101 -2.31 6.96 23.01
C THR A 101 -2.52 8.47 22.89
N LEU A 102 -1.44 9.22 22.62
CA LEU A 102 -1.45 10.67 22.49
C LEU A 102 -1.65 11.17 21.05
N SER A 103 -1.36 10.35 20.04
CA SER A 103 -1.40 10.73 18.64
C SER A 103 -1.91 9.61 17.74
N ASP A 104 -2.87 9.94 16.87
CA ASP A 104 -3.35 9.06 15.81
C ASP A 104 -2.39 9.00 14.60
N ALA A 105 -1.38 9.86 14.55
CA ALA A 105 -0.44 9.92 13.44
C ALA A 105 0.53 8.73 13.48
N PRO A 106 0.93 8.19 12.31
CA PRO A 106 1.92 7.12 12.23
C PRO A 106 3.23 7.49 12.94
N ILE A 107 3.96 6.47 13.40
CA ILE A 107 5.22 6.63 14.11
C ILE A 107 6.30 5.88 13.34
N ILE A 108 7.39 6.58 13.00
CA ILE A 108 8.63 5.98 12.53
C ILE A 108 9.62 6.01 13.69
N THR A 109 10.24 4.87 13.99
CA THR A 109 11.29 4.78 15.00
C THR A 109 12.62 4.50 14.33
N LEU A 110 13.64 5.28 14.70
CA LEU A 110 14.99 5.24 14.16
C LEU A 110 15.96 5.26 15.34
N LEU A 111 16.70 4.18 15.52
CA LEU A 111 17.56 3.91 16.67
C LEU A 111 19.00 3.72 16.18
N LEU A 112 19.94 4.43 16.80
CA LEU A 112 21.36 4.29 16.57
C LEU A 112 21.98 3.53 17.75
N GLY A 113 22.62 2.39 17.49
CA GLY A 113 23.25 1.56 18.53
C GLY A 113 22.53 0.22 18.73
N LYS A 114 23.06 -0.60 19.63
CA LYS A 114 22.63 -2.00 19.79
C LYS A 114 21.20 -2.09 20.32
N THR A 115 20.30 -2.67 19.54
CA THR A 115 18.91 -2.95 19.92
C THR A 115 18.46 -4.31 19.40
N LYS A 116 17.53 -4.97 20.10
CA LYS A 116 16.81 -6.15 19.55
C LYS A 116 15.71 -5.75 18.56
N LEU A 117 15.35 -4.47 18.50
CA LEU A 117 14.30 -3.93 17.64
C LEU A 117 14.86 -3.64 16.23
N LYS A 118 15.25 -4.70 15.52
CA LYS A 118 16.01 -4.61 14.27
C LYS A 118 15.38 -3.76 13.17
N ASP A 119 14.05 -3.72 13.09
CA ASP A 119 13.32 -2.93 12.09
C ASP A 119 13.51 -1.40 12.25
N TYR A 120 14.08 -0.97 13.38
CA TYR A 120 14.31 0.45 13.70
C TYR A 120 15.80 0.83 13.69
N ASP A 121 16.72 -0.10 13.46
CA ASP A 121 18.17 0.16 13.52
C ASP A 121 18.66 0.95 12.29
N ILE A 122 19.19 2.15 12.52
CA ILE A 122 19.69 3.05 11.46
C ILE A 122 20.85 2.41 10.70
N CYS A 123 21.74 1.66 11.36
CA CYS A 123 22.86 1.01 10.71
C CYS A 123 22.36 -0.08 9.74
N GLU A 124 21.37 -0.88 10.16
CA GLU A 124 20.75 -1.88 9.28
C GLU A 124 19.96 -1.26 8.12
N ILE A 125 19.32 -0.11 8.34
CA ILE A 125 18.65 0.65 7.28
C ILE A 125 19.66 1.17 6.24
N LEU A 126 20.85 1.60 6.68
CA LEU A 126 21.87 2.22 5.82
C LEU A 126 22.83 1.23 5.16
N LYS A 127 23.10 0.09 5.79
CA LYS A 127 24.01 -0.97 5.30
C LYS A 127 23.79 -1.39 3.84
N PRO A 128 22.55 -1.44 3.31
CA PRO A 128 22.34 -1.79 1.91
C PRO A 128 22.67 -0.67 0.92
N PHE A 129 23.06 0.52 1.40
CA PHE A 129 23.35 1.74 0.62
C PHE A 129 24.73 2.33 0.90
N LEU A 130 25.33 2.02 2.05
CA LEU A 130 26.62 2.53 2.49
C LEU A 130 27.47 1.43 3.10
N ASP A 131 28.78 1.49 2.87
CA ASP A 131 29.75 0.69 3.60
C ASP A 131 29.66 1.01 5.11
N GLU A 132 29.74 -0.02 5.96
CA GLU A 132 29.56 0.12 7.42
C GLU A 132 30.50 1.17 8.03
N ASN A 133 31.74 1.24 7.55
CA ASN A 133 32.76 2.20 8.00
C ASN A 133 32.42 3.66 7.65
N LEU A 134 31.44 3.91 6.77
CA LEU A 134 30.97 5.24 6.40
C LEU A 134 29.71 5.65 7.15
N ILE A 135 29.16 4.80 8.02
CA ILE A 135 27.93 5.07 8.75
C ILE A 135 28.24 5.87 10.02
N ILE A 136 29.12 5.34 10.87
CA ILE A 136 29.47 5.93 12.16
C ILE A 136 30.74 6.77 12.04
N ASP A 137 30.72 7.95 12.65
CA ASP A 137 31.86 8.83 12.85
C ASP A 137 31.78 9.45 14.25
N ASP A 138 32.35 8.76 15.24
CA ASP A 138 32.33 9.18 16.64
C ASP A 138 33.06 10.52 16.88
N SER A 139 33.98 10.90 15.98
CA SER A 139 34.68 12.18 16.07
C SER A 139 33.75 13.39 15.85
N ASN A 140 32.61 13.17 15.18
CA ASN A 140 31.58 14.21 15.02
C ASN A 140 30.73 14.42 16.26
N PHE A 141 30.75 13.51 17.25
CA PHE A 141 29.84 13.59 18.39
C PHE A 141 30.10 14.84 19.23
N GLU A 142 31.37 15.16 19.49
CA GLU A 142 31.76 16.35 20.28
C GLU A 142 31.39 17.67 19.60
N ILE A 143 31.26 17.67 18.27
CA ILE A 143 31.04 18.89 17.46
C ILE A 143 29.56 19.08 17.13
N ASN A 144 28.84 18.00 16.80
CA ASN A 144 27.52 18.07 16.19
C ASN A 144 26.44 17.27 16.94
N ALA A 145 26.76 16.68 18.11
CA ALA A 145 25.88 15.76 18.84
C ALA A 145 25.30 14.65 17.94
N SER A 146 26.13 14.19 16.99
CA SER A 146 25.79 13.17 16.00
C SER A 146 26.92 12.17 15.87
N ARG A 147 26.62 10.87 16.01
CA ARG A 147 27.53 9.78 15.67
C ARG A 147 27.41 9.34 14.22
N LEU A 148 26.43 9.85 13.48
CA LEU A 148 26.30 9.62 12.05
C LEU A 148 27.27 10.51 11.27
N SER A 149 27.94 9.92 10.27
CA SER A 149 28.74 10.67 9.30
C SER A 149 27.84 11.59 8.45
N ASN A 150 28.42 12.61 7.82
CA ASN A 150 27.68 13.45 6.85
C ASN A 150 27.09 12.62 5.69
N LYS A 151 27.79 11.57 5.24
CA LYS A 151 27.34 10.69 4.15
C LYS A 151 26.15 9.83 4.61
N ALA A 152 26.19 9.36 5.85
CA ALA A 152 25.10 8.64 6.51
C ALA A 152 23.85 9.52 6.65
N CYS A 153 24.00 10.77 7.11
CA CYS A 153 22.90 11.73 7.20
C CYS A 153 22.25 12.01 5.83
N ILE A 154 23.04 12.18 4.76
CA ILE A 154 22.49 12.38 3.41
C ILE A 154 21.73 11.13 2.94
N SER A 155 22.29 9.95 3.13
CA SER A 155 21.67 8.68 2.70
C SER A 155 20.41 8.39 3.51
N LEU A 156 20.41 8.66 4.82
CA LEU A 156 19.22 8.53 5.67
C LEU A 156 18.14 9.53 5.25
N ALA A 157 18.49 10.79 4.94
CA ALA A 157 17.54 11.76 4.39
C ALA A 157 16.97 11.31 3.04
N GLN A 158 17.79 10.71 2.17
CA GLN A 158 17.35 10.16 0.89
C GLN A 158 16.35 9.02 1.07
N ILE A 159 16.68 8.04 1.93
CA ILE A 159 15.79 6.91 2.24
C ILE A 159 14.49 7.39 2.87
N LEU A 160 14.56 8.27 3.86
CA LEU A 160 13.37 8.82 4.53
C LEU A 160 12.50 9.61 3.56
N GLY A 161 13.09 10.50 2.77
CA GLY A 161 12.36 11.42 1.90
C GLY A 161 11.85 10.79 0.60
N LEU A 162 12.59 9.84 0.01
CA LEU A 162 12.14 9.13 -1.20
C LEU A 162 11.21 7.97 -0.83
N LYS A 163 11.57 7.14 0.16
CA LYS A 163 10.91 5.85 0.41
C LYS A 163 9.97 5.87 1.61
N ILE A 164 10.50 6.13 2.80
CA ILE A 164 9.80 5.80 4.05
C ILE A 164 8.64 6.77 4.31
N ILE A 165 8.90 8.08 4.40
CA ILE A 165 7.88 9.09 4.74
C ILE A 165 6.71 9.06 3.74
N PRO A 166 6.92 9.03 2.41
CA PRO A 166 5.82 8.91 1.46
C PRO A 166 4.97 7.65 1.67
N SER A 167 5.58 6.54 2.09
CA SER A 167 4.86 5.27 2.30
C SER A 167 3.95 5.28 3.55
N PHE A 168 4.25 6.13 4.54
CA PHE A 168 3.37 6.36 5.69
C PHE A 168 2.31 7.43 5.44
N LEU A 169 2.59 8.40 4.58
CA LEU A 169 1.70 9.54 4.32
C LEU A 169 0.79 9.37 3.11
N MET A 170 1.08 8.42 2.24
CA MET A 170 0.38 8.21 0.97
C MET A 170 0.03 6.74 0.77
N PRO A 171 -1.01 6.43 -0.04
CA PRO A 171 -1.34 5.04 -0.35
C PRO A 171 -0.17 4.34 -1.04
N ASN A 172 0.27 3.20 -0.53
CA ASN A 172 1.35 2.42 -1.14
C ASN A 172 1.02 1.94 -2.56
N LEU A 173 2.08 1.73 -3.35
CA LEU A 173 1.96 0.96 -4.58
C LEU A 173 1.64 -0.51 -4.23
N LYS A 174 1.09 -1.23 -5.21
CA LYS A 174 0.60 -2.61 -5.02
C LYS A 174 1.20 -3.58 -6.02
N ALA A 175 1.53 -3.10 -7.22
CA ALA A 175 2.07 -3.95 -8.28
C ALA A 175 3.21 -3.26 -9.02
N ILE A 176 4.10 -4.10 -9.54
CA ILE A 176 5.20 -3.73 -10.41
C ILE A 176 5.00 -4.50 -11.71
N ILE A 177 4.87 -3.78 -12.80
CA ILE A 177 4.80 -4.32 -14.15
C ILE A 177 6.16 -4.05 -14.79
N ILE A 178 6.76 -5.06 -15.41
CA ILE A 178 8.11 -4.95 -15.95
C ILE A 178 8.17 -5.45 -17.41
N ASP A 179 9.00 -4.79 -18.21
CA ASP A 179 9.42 -5.29 -19.50
C ASP A 179 10.47 -6.42 -19.38
N LEU A 180 10.81 -7.08 -20.49
CA LEU A 180 11.80 -8.15 -20.51
C LEU A 180 13.10 -7.72 -21.18
N ASP A 181 13.05 -7.50 -22.50
CA ASP A 181 14.22 -7.18 -23.31
C ASP A 181 14.89 -5.89 -22.83
N ASN A 182 16.22 -5.89 -22.73
CA ASN A 182 17.06 -4.81 -22.18
C ASN A 182 16.68 -4.28 -20.78
N THR A 183 15.75 -4.96 -20.09
CA THR A 183 15.25 -4.57 -18.77
C THR A 183 15.62 -5.60 -17.71
N LEU A 184 15.29 -6.88 -17.94
CA LEU A 184 15.67 -7.99 -17.04
C LEU A 184 16.96 -8.70 -17.46
N TYR A 185 17.43 -8.44 -18.68
CA TYR A 185 18.64 -8.94 -19.32
C TYR A 185 19.02 -8.03 -20.49
N ASP A 186 20.26 -8.06 -20.94
CA ASP A 186 20.64 -7.43 -22.22
C ASP A 186 20.30 -8.36 -23.38
N GLY A 187 19.77 -7.77 -24.46
CA GLY A 187 19.42 -8.44 -25.70
C GLY A 187 17.91 -8.47 -25.95
N ILE A 188 17.55 -8.89 -27.17
CA ILE A 188 16.18 -9.02 -27.66
C ILE A 188 15.88 -10.49 -27.85
N LEU A 189 14.94 -11.06 -27.07
CA LEU A 189 14.67 -12.50 -27.06
C LEU A 189 14.33 -13.07 -28.45
N GLY A 190 13.51 -12.35 -29.22
CA GLY A 190 13.10 -12.78 -30.56
C GLY A 190 14.20 -12.73 -31.62
N GLU A 191 15.23 -11.91 -31.41
CA GLU A 191 16.32 -11.70 -32.39
C GLU A 191 17.59 -12.46 -32.00
N ASP A 192 18.02 -12.32 -30.75
CA ASP A 192 19.25 -12.91 -30.23
C ASP A 192 19.07 -14.38 -29.85
N GLY A 193 17.85 -14.76 -29.48
CA GLY A 193 17.51 -16.08 -28.96
C GLY A 193 17.98 -16.31 -27.51
N ILE A 194 17.35 -17.29 -26.85
CA ILE A 194 17.48 -17.56 -25.41
C ILE A 194 18.92 -17.69 -24.92
N LYS A 195 19.83 -18.28 -25.72
CA LYS A 195 21.22 -18.57 -25.32
C LYS A 195 22.12 -17.33 -25.28
N ASN A 196 21.78 -16.28 -26.02
CA ASN A 196 22.65 -15.12 -26.19
C ASN A 196 22.29 -13.95 -25.28
N LEU A 197 21.16 -14.01 -24.55
CA LEU A 197 20.77 -12.99 -23.59
C LEU A 197 21.72 -12.95 -22.39
N LYS A 198 22.15 -11.75 -21.97
CA LYS A 198 23.17 -11.57 -20.93
C LYS A 198 22.59 -11.02 -19.64
N LEU A 199 22.93 -11.65 -18.53
CA LEU A 199 22.67 -11.09 -17.20
C LEU A 199 23.91 -10.34 -16.72
N THR A 200 23.76 -9.04 -16.53
CA THR A 200 24.76 -8.21 -15.84
C THR A 200 24.52 -8.27 -14.35
N GLN A 201 25.48 -7.76 -13.56
CA GLN A 201 25.28 -7.65 -12.11
C GLN A 201 24.09 -6.74 -11.78
N ASN A 202 23.83 -5.70 -12.57
CA ASN A 202 22.67 -4.83 -12.38
C ASN A 202 21.35 -5.59 -12.62
N HIS A 203 21.26 -6.42 -13.67
CA HIS A 203 20.09 -7.27 -13.92
C HIS A 203 19.83 -8.23 -12.75
N ILE A 204 20.88 -8.87 -12.23
CA ILE A 204 20.77 -9.76 -11.06
C ILE A 204 20.28 -8.98 -9.83
N ASN A 205 20.81 -7.77 -9.59
CA ASN A 205 20.41 -6.93 -8.47
C ASN A 205 18.94 -6.45 -8.61
N LEU A 206 18.50 -6.13 -9.82
CA LEU A 206 17.12 -5.75 -10.11
C LEU A 206 16.16 -6.91 -9.85
N GLN A 207 16.50 -8.11 -10.34
CA GLN A 207 15.70 -9.32 -10.09
C GLN A 207 15.63 -9.65 -8.59
N ASN A 208 16.73 -9.50 -7.84
CA ASN A 208 16.75 -9.65 -6.39
C ASN A 208 15.80 -8.66 -5.68
N GLU A 209 15.82 -7.38 -6.07
CA GLU A 209 14.94 -6.38 -5.45
C GLU A 209 13.47 -6.64 -5.78
N LEU A 210 13.15 -7.05 -7.01
CA LEU A 210 11.79 -7.46 -7.39
C LEU A 210 11.32 -8.66 -6.58
N LEU A 211 12.18 -9.66 -6.38
CA LEU A 211 11.85 -10.83 -5.56
C LEU A 211 11.65 -10.44 -4.08
N ASN A 212 12.46 -9.52 -3.55
CA ASN A 212 12.28 -8.98 -2.20
C ASN A 212 10.92 -8.27 -2.06
N LEU A 213 10.55 -7.42 -3.04
CA LEU A 213 9.25 -6.76 -3.06
C LEU A 213 8.11 -7.78 -3.20
N LYS A 214 8.25 -8.81 -4.02
CA LYS A 214 7.29 -9.91 -4.10
C LYS A 214 7.09 -10.59 -2.74
N ASN A 215 8.18 -10.88 -2.03
CA ASN A 215 8.14 -11.46 -0.69
C ASN A 215 7.52 -10.52 0.35
N GLN A 216 7.57 -9.21 0.13
CA GLN A 216 6.82 -8.18 0.88
C GLN A 216 5.35 -8.07 0.44
N GLY A 217 4.87 -8.93 -0.46
CA GLY A 217 3.49 -8.97 -0.92
C GLY A 217 3.15 -7.92 -1.99
N PHE A 218 4.13 -7.42 -2.74
CA PHE A 218 3.86 -6.69 -3.98
C PHE A 218 3.61 -7.68 -5.12
N LEU A 219 2.72 -7.32 -6.04
CA LEU A 219 2.41 -8.16 -7.20
C LEU A 219 3.38 -7.88 -8.33
N LEU A 220 3.82 -8.93 -9.03
CA LEU A 220 4.65 -8.80 -10.23
C LEU A 220 3.84 -9.22 -11.46
N ALA A 221 3.99 -8.50 -12.55
CA ALA A 221 3.50 -8.88 -13.87
C ALA A 221 4.49 -8.49 -14.97
N ILE A 222 4.36 -9.13 -16.13
CA ILE A 222 5.13 -8.79 -17.33
C ILE A 222 4.22 -8.07 -18.33
N ALA A 223 4.71 -6.98 -18.91
CA ALA A 223 4.13 -6.36 -20.12
C ALA A 223 5.25 -6.10 -21.13
N SER A 224 5.37 -6.99 -22.12
CA SER A 224 6.50 -7.00 -23.04
C SER A 224 6.08 -7.35 -24.47
N LYS A 225 6.85 -6.86 -25.45
CA LYS A 225 6.63 -7.07 -26.89
C LYS A 225 7.42 -8.29 -27.37
N ASN A 226 6.98 -9.47 -26.93
CA ASN A 226 7.56 -10.77 -27.31
C ASN A 226 6.46 -11.78 -27.67
N ASP A 227 6.86 -12.93 -28.23
CA ASP A 227 5.99 -14.11 -28.28
C ASP A 227 5.92 -14.79 -26.90
N GLU A 228 4.71 -15.12 -26.45
CA GLU A 228 4.49 -15.72 -25.13
C GLU A 228 5.15 -17.10 -24.98
N ASN A 229 5.22 -17.89 -26.04
CA ASN A 229 5.85 -19.22 -25.99
C ASN A 229 7.37 -19.09 -25.84
N ASP A 230 7.98 -18.12 -26.50
CA ASP A 230 9.41 -17.85 -26.37
C ASP A 230 9.76 -17.38 -24.95
N VAL A 231 8.94 -16.51 -24.36
CA VAL A 231 9.10 -16.09 -22.95
C VAL A 231 9.01 -17.28 -22.01
N LYS A 232 7.99 -18.15 -22.20
CA LYS A 232 7.84 -19.39 -21.40
C LYS A 232 9.04 -20.31 -21.57
N ALA A 233 9.53 -20.49 -22.80
CA ALA A 233 10.70 -21.31 -23.10
C ALA A 233 11.97 -20.74 -22.46
N MET A 234 12.16 -19.41 -22.50
CA MET A 234 13.27 -18.71 -21.87
C MET A 234 13.30 -18.98 -20.36
N PHE A 235 12.22 -18.71 -19.63
CA PHE A 235 12.15 -18.95 -18.17
C PHE A 235 12.33 -20.43 -17.81
N LYS A 236 11.93 -21.35 -18.70
CA LYS A 236 12.14 -22.79 -18.49
C LYS A 236 13.61 -23.18 -18.65
N GLN A 237 14.30 -22.65 -19.67
CA GLN A 237 15.68 -23.01 -20.01
C GLN A 237 16.73 -22.25 -19.17
N ARG A 238 16.51 -20.96 -18.91
CA ARG A 238 17.44 -20.08 -18.19
C ARG A 238 17.31 -20.26 -16.68
N LYS A 239 18.18 -21.12 -16.11
CA LYS A 239 18.20 -21.41 -14.67
C LYS A 239 18.91 -20.36 -13.84
N ASP A 240 19.71 -19.52 -14.48
CA ASP A 240 20.47 -18.40 -13.94
C ASP A 240 19.60 -17.19 -13.56
N PHE A 241 18.36 -17.11 -14.07
CA PHE A 241 17.39 -16.09 -13.65
C PHE A 241 16.95 -16.37 -12.22
N LEU A 242 16.91 -15.32 -11.39
CA LEU A 242 16.42 -15.43 -10.01
C LEU A 242 14.90 -15.49 -10.00
N LEU A 243 14.27 -14.62 -10.80
CA LEU A 243 12.81 -14.65 -11.01
C LEU A 243 12.42 -15.86 -11.84
N LYS A 244 11.36 -16.54 -11.41
CA LYS A 244 10.72 -17.65 -12.11
C LYS A 244 9.39 -17.18 -12.69
N ILE A 245 8.90 -17.90 -13.69
CA ILE A 245 7.60 -17.60 -14.31
C ILE A 245 6.47 -17.55 -13.28
N SER A 246 6.53 -18.40 -12.25
CA SER A 246 5.58 -18.46 -11.12
C SER A 246 5.67 -17.27 -10.17
N ASP A 247 6.66 -16.39 -10.31
CA ASP A 247 6.75 -15.16 -9.53
C ASP A 247 5.85 -14.05 -10.09
N PHE A 248 5.45 -14.17 -11.36
CA PHE A 248 4.55 -13.24 -12.03
C PHE A 248 3.12 -13.77 -11.99
N ALA A 249 2.22 -12.95 -11.45
CA ALA A 249 0.80 -13.29 -11.36
C ALA A 249 0.06 -13.13 -12.70
N MET A 250 0.63 -12.36 -13.64
CA MET A 250 0.11 -12.24 -15.00
C MET A 250 1.25 -11.94 -15.98
N ILE A 251 1.20 -12.53 -17.17
CA ILE A 251 2.18 -12.31 -18.24
C ILE A 251 1.44 -11.84 -19.48
N LYS A 252 1.77 -10.64 -19.93
CA LYS A 252 1.34 -10.08 -21.21
C LYS A 252 2.56 -9.94 -22.12
N ALA A 253 2.90 -11.04 -22.78
CA ALA A 253 3.92 -11.09 -23.82
C ALA A 253 3.21 -11.21 -25.18
N ASN A 254 3.01 -10.07 -25.84
CA ASN A 254 2.32 -9.99 -27.13
C ASN A 254 2.62 -8.66 -27.83
N TRP A 255 2.09 -8.48 -29.03
CA TRP A 255 2.30 -7.26 -29.83
C TRP A 255 1.26 -6.16 -29.59
N GLN A 256 0.39 -6.28 -28.57
CA GLN A 256 -0.50 -5.20 -28.16
C GLN A 256 0.31 -4.07 -27.52
N SER A 257 -0.25 -2.86 -27.47
CA SER A 257 0.43 -1.74 -26.83
C SER A 257 0.56 -1.95 -25.31
N LYS A 258 1.64 -1.43 -24.71
CA LYS A 258 1.92 -1.67 -23.28
C LYS A 258 0.88 -1.01 -22.38
N ASP A 259 0.27 0.10 -22.79
CA ASP A 259 -0.81 0.76 -22.06
C ASP A 259 -2.11 -0.08 -22.00
N GLU A 260 -2.47 -0.79 -23.07
CA GLU A 260 -3.58 -1.76 -23.06
C GLU A 260 -3.28 -2.94 -22.14
N ASN A 261 -2.08 -3.53 -22.28
CA ASN A 261 -1.65 -4.63 -21.42
C ASN A 261 -1.64 -4.23 -19.93
N ILE A 262 -1.18 -3.03 -19.58
CA ILE A 262 -1.20 -2.50 -18.22
C ILE A 262 -2.63 -2.33 -17.69
N LYS A 263 -3.58 -1.84 -18.50
CA LYS A 263 -5.00 -1.75 -18.11
C LYS A 263 -5.60 -3.12 -17.82
N GLU A 264 -5.29 -4.10 -18.65
CA GLU A 264 -5.75 -5.48 -18.44
C GLU A 264 -5.16 -6.10 -17.17
N ILE A 265 -3.86 -5.91 -16.93
CA ILE A 265 -3.19 -6.36 -15.69
C ILE A 265 -3.80 -5.67 -14.47
N ALA A 266 -4.04 -4.35 -14.52
CA ALA A 266 -4.67 -3.61 -13.43
C ALA A 266 -6.08 -4.15 -13.11
N LYS A 267 -6.85 -4.48 -14.15
CA LYS A 267 -8.18 -5.10 -14.03
C LYS A 267 -8.09 -6.50 -13.43
N PHE A 268 -7.14 -7.32 -13.87
CA PHE A 268 -6.91 -8.66 -13.35
C PHE A 268 -6.52 -8.66 -11.85
N PHE A 269 -5.62 -7.75 -11.46
CA PHE A 269 -5.25 -7.53 -10.06
C PHE A 269 -6.32 -6.81 -9.23
N ASN A 270 -7.32 -6.24 -9.90
CA ASN A 270 -8.33 -5.38 -9.33
C ASN A 270 -7.75 -4.24 -8.45
N ILE A 271 -6.79 -3.51 -9.01
CA ILE A 271 -6.15 -2.35 -8.37
C ILE A 271 -6.25 -1.11 -9.26
N GLY A 272 -6.13 0.07 -8.65
CA GLY A 272 -6.08 1.32 -9.40
C GLY A 272 -4.75 1.48 -10.13
N LEU A 273 -4.78 2.11 -11.32
CA LEU A 273 -3.58 2.40 -12.11
C LEU A 273 -2.55 3.24 -11.33
N ASP A 274 -3.01 4.16 -10.47
CA ASP A 274 -2.17 4.99 -9.59
C ASP A 274 -1.37 4.20 -8.52
N SER A 275 -1.68 2.90 -8.39
CA SER A 275 -1.03 1.94 -7.50
C SER A 275 -0.01 1.05 -8.21
N ILE A 276 0.30 1.31 -9.48
CA ILE A 276 1.20 0.51 -10.31
C ILE A 276 2.49 1.28 -10.58
N LEU A 277 3.63 0.59 -10.49
CA LEU A 277 4.90 1.01 -11.06
C LEU A 277 5.17 0.21 -12.34
N PHE A 278 5.48 0.89 -13.43
CA PHE A 278 5.92 0.29 -14.68
C PHE A 278 7.42 0.54 -14.92
N ILE A 279 8.16 -0.52 -15.27
CA ILE A 279 9.61 -0.50 -15.47
C ILE A 279 9.91 -0.97 -16.90
N ASP A 280 10.65 -0.15 -17.65
CA ASP A 280 10.93 -0.35 -19.07
C ASP A 280 12.20 0.43 -19.46
N ASP A 281 13.06 -0.13 -20.32
CA ASP A 281 14.27 0.55 -20.81
C ASP A 281 13.94 1.59 -21.90
N ASN A 282 12.80 1.43 -22.59
CA ASN A 282 12.41 2.27 -23.69
C ASN A 282 11.66 3.52 -23.21
N ILE A 283 12.30 4.68 -23.38
CA ILE A 283 11.73 6.00 -23.04
C ILE A 283 10.37 6.22 -23.73
N ALA A 284 10.19 5.77 -24.97
CA ALA A 284 8.92 5.96 -25.68
C ALA A 284 7.77 5.18 -25.00
N GLU A 285 8.02 3.96 -24.53
CA GLU A 285 7.02 3.18 -23.80
C GLU A 285 6.70 3.80 -22.43
N ILE A 286 7.72 4.34 -21.76
CA ILE A 286 7.54 5.11 -20.52
C ILE A 286 6.64 6.34 -20.77
N GLU A 287 6.91 7.16 -21.79
CA GLU A 287 6.10 8.35 -22.07
C GLU A 287 4.67 7.99 -22.50
N ASN A 288 4.51 6.96 -23.34
CA ASN A 288 3.22 6.51 -23.85
C ASN A 288 2.28 5.95 -22.77
N THR A 289 2.80 5.59 -21.59
CA THR A 289 1.99 5.04 -20.50
C THR A 289 1.69 6.05 -19.39
N LYS A 290 2.36 7.21 -19.36
CA LYS A 290 2.17 8.23 -18.30
C LYS A 290 0.75 8.76 -18.18
N TYR A 291 0.02 8.87 -19.29
CA TYR A 291 -1.34 9.39 -19.32
C TYR A 291 -2.32 8.55 -18.48
N LEU A 292 -1.97 7.28 -18.21
CA LEU A 292 -2.74 6.38 -17.35
C LEU A 292 -2.70 6.76 -15.86
N GLY A 293 -1.80 7.66 -15.46
CA GLY A 293 -1.59 8.03 -14.07
C GLY A 293 -0.78 7.01 -13.25
N ILE A 294 -0.23 5.98 -13.91
CA ILE A 294 0.71 5.03 -13.31
C ILE A 294 2.01 5.73 -12.87
N LYS A 295 2.81 5.03 -12.07
CA LYS A 295 4.20 5.40 -11.79
C LYS A 295 5.12 4.70 -12.77
N THR A 296 6.23 5.34 -13.12
CA THR A 296 7.17 4.82 -14.11
C THR A 296 8.60 4.89 -13.58
N LEU A 297 9.44 3.97 -14.02
CA LEU A 297 10.88 3.94 -13.79
C LEU A 297 11.57 3.51 -15.08
N LEU A 298 12.41 4.38 -15.64
CA LEU A 298 13.23 4.03 -16.80
C LEU A 298 14.32 3.05 -16.39
N ALA A 299 14.39 1.90 -17.05
CA ALA A 299 15.39 0.89 -16.77
C ALA A 299 16.77 1.32 -17.29
N ASN A 300 17.79 1.17 -16.44
CA ASN A 300 19.19 1.43 -16.75
C ASN A 300 20.09 0.78 -15.68
N GLU A 301 21.39 1.10 -15.71
CA GLU A 301 22.40 0.61 -14.76
C GLU A 301 22.14 0.95 -13.28
N GLN A 302 21.21 1.86 -13.00
CA GLN A 302 20.80 2.24 -11.64
C GLN A 302 19.41 1.70 -11.27
N SER A 303 18.78 0.86 -12.11
CA SER A 303 17.43 0.33 -11.89
C SER A 303 17.24 -0.28 -10.50
N ALA A 304 18.14 -1.18 -10.09
CA ALA A 304 18.04 -1.85 -8.80
C ALA A 304 18.08 -0.85 -7.63
N TRP A 305 18.98 0.12 -7.71
CA TRP A 305 19.13 1.17 -6.71
C TRP A 305 17.91 2.10 -6.66
N ASN A 306 17.45 2.54 -7.83
CA ASN A 306 16.30 3.42 -7.95
C ASN A 306 15.02 2.74 -7.45
N LEU A 307 14.83 1.45 -7.78
CA LEU A 307 13.70 0.65 -7.31
C LEU A 307 13.72 0.52 -5.78
N LYS A 308 14.89 0.26 -5.20
CA LYS A 308 15.07 0.12 -3.75
C LYS A 308 14.72 1.40 -2.98
N LEU A 309 14.90 2.57 -3.58
CA LEU A 309 14.55 3.88 -3.02
C LEU A 309 13.18 4.40 -3.46
N TYR A 310 12.49 3.70 -4.36
CA TYR A 310 11.29 4.24 -5.00
C TYR A 310 10.20 4.52 -3.96
N PRO A 311 9.54 5.70 -4.02
CA PRO A 311 8.47 6.03 -3.08
C PRO A 311 7.34 5.03 -3.10
N ARG A 312 6.69 4.83 -1.95
CA ARG A 312 5.48 4.01 -1.81
C ARG A 312 5.72 2.50 -2.06
N LEU A 313 6.99 2.07 -2.19
CA LEU A 313 7.44 0.66 -2.19
C LEU A 313 8.05 0.26 -0.84
N TYR A 314 7.37 0.62 0.26
CA TYR A 314 7.74 0.20 1.60
C TYR A 314 6.48 -0.17 2.39
N LYS A 315 6.52 -1.32 3.06
CA LYS A 315 5.48 -1.75 3.98
C LYS A 315 6.14 -1.96 5.34
N ASP A 316 5.63 -1.26 6.36
CA ASP A 316 6.12 -1.36 7.74
C ASP A 316 5.99 -2.79 8.29
N LYS A 317 4.94 -3.52 7.89
CA LYS A 317 4.73 -4.93 8.27
C LYS A 317 4.13 -5.72 7.12
N LEU A 318 4.57 -6.98 7.01
CA LEU A 318 3.86 -8.00 6.25
C LEU A 318 2.55 -8.32 6.97
N ASN A 319 1.44 -7.76 6.47
CA ASN A 319 0.12 -8.05 7.04
C ASN A 319 -0.41 -9.35 6.43
N LYS A 320 -1.18 -10.13 7.22
CA LYS A 320 -1.94 -11.30 6.75
C LYS A 320 -2.79 -11.01 5.50
N GLU A 321 -3.20 -9.76 5.32
CA GLU A 321 -3.94 -9.31 4.14
C GLU A 321 -3.16 -9.48 2.82
N ASP A 322 -1.83 -9.30 2.84
CA ASP A 322 -1.02 -9.39 1.63
C ASP A 322 -0.86 -10.84 1.16
N SER A 323 -0.69 -11.79 2.10
CA SER A 323 -0.68 -13.21 1.76
C SER A 323 -2.04 -13.67 1.23
N ILE A 324 -3.13 -13.22 1.85
CA ILE A 324 -4.50 -13.48 1.37
C ILE A 324 -4.69 -12.91 -0.04
N ARG A 325 -4.22 -11.68 -0.30
CA ARG A 325 -4.34 -11.04 -1.63
C ARG A 325 -3.58 -11.82 -2.71
N ASN A 326 -2.36 -12.25 -2.42
CA ASN A 326 -1.58 -13.05 -3.38
C ASN A 326 -2.28 -14.37 -3.71
N ALA A 327 -2.77 -15.09 -2.69
CA ALA A 327 -3.52 -16.33 -2.90
C ALA A 327 -4.82 -16.08 -3.68
N ASP A 328 -5.53 -15.01 -3.36
CA ASP A 328 -6.78 -14.62 -4.03
C ASP A 328 -6.58 -14.28 -5.52
N ILE A 329 -5.44 -13.66 -5.88
CA ILE A 329 -5.10 -13.36 -7.27
C ILE A 329 -4.72 -14.63 -8.04
N MET A 330 -3.98 -15.55 -7.44
CA MET A 330 -3.72 -16.85 -8.08
C MET A 330 -5.01 -17.64 -8.31
N ALA A 331 -5.98 -17.51 -7.41
CA ALA A 331 -7.32 -18.09 -7.58
C ALA A 331 -8.17 -17.37 -8.64
N ASN A 332 -7.90 -16.10 -8.97
CA ASN A 332 -8.71 -15.34 -9.93
C ASN A 332 -8.67 -15.94 -11.35
N GLU A 333 -7.57 -16.56 -11.78
CA GLU A 333 -7.54 -17.21 -13.10
C GLU A 333 -8.62 -18.30 -13.21
N GLN A 334 -8.74 -19.14 -12.18
CA GLN A 334 -9.76 -20.18 -12.13
C GLN A 334 -11.17 -19.59 -12.03
N ARG A 335 -11.34 -18.50 -11.28
CA ARG A 335 -12.63 -17.79 -11.21
C ARG A 335 -13.04 -17.20 -12.55
N MET A 336 -12.11 -16.66 -13.33
CA MET A 336 -12.42 -16.11 -14.65
C MET A 336 -12.95 -17.16 -15.63
N ILE A 337 -12.46 -18.40 -15.54
CA ILE A 337 -12.98 -19.52 -16.32
C ILE A 337 -14.45 -19.80 -15.94
N LEU A 338 -14.73 -19.84 -14.64
CA LEU A 338 -16.06 -20.09 -14.09
C LEU A 338 -17.02 -18.89 -14.22
N ALA A 339 -16.51 -17.67 -14.35
CA ALA A 339 -17.32 -16.45 -14.45
C ALA A 339 -18.21 -16.40 -15.71
N LYS A 340 -17.93 -17.26 -16.70
CA LYS A 340 -18.78 -17.47 -17.89
C LYS A 340 -20.09 -18.22 -17.57
N LEU A 341 -20.17 -18.88 -16.42
CA LEU A 341 -21.38 -19.57 -15.97
C LEU A 341 -22.45 -18.56 -15.51
N ASN A 342 -23.69 -19.04 -15.40
CA ASN A 342 -24.75 -18.27 -14.78
C ASN A 342 -24.46 -18.06 -13.27
N GLN A 343 -25.16 -17.14 -12.62
CA GLN A 343 -24.86 -16.73 -11.25
C GLN A 343 -24.93 -17.89 -10.24
N GLU A 344 -26.00 -18.70 -10.30
CA GLU A 344 -26.21 -19.81 -9.36
C GLU A 344 -25.12 -20.89 -9.52
N GLU A 345 -24.80 -21.26 -10.77
CA GLU A 345 -23.73 -22.22 -11.05
C GLU A 345 -22.35 -21.69 -10.65
N TYR A 346 -22.09 -20.41 -10.85
CA TYR A 346 -20.85 -19.77 -10.43
C TYR A 346 -20.67 -19.86 -8.91
N PHE A 347 -21.70 -19.52 -8.14
CA PHE A 347 -21.67 -19.59 -6.67
C PHE A 347 -21.52 -21.02 -6.16
N LYS A 348 -22.30 -21.95 -6.71
CA LYS A 348 -22.27 -23.36 -6.31
C LYS A 348 -20.93 -24.03 -6.61
N ASN A 349 -20.35 -23.79 -7.79
CA ASN A 349 -19.07 -24.39 -8.15
C ASN A 349 -17.91 -23.85 -7.32
N LEU A 350 -17.96 -22.58 -6.92
CA LEU A 350 -16.94 -21.99 -6.05
C LEU A 350 -17.20 -22.25 -4.57
N GLU A 351 -18.37 -22.76 -4.18
CA GLU A 351 -18.78 -22.93 -2.78
C GLU A 351 -18.65 -21.61 -2.01
N ILE A 352 -19.13 -20.51 -2.60
CA ILE A 352 -18.98 -19.18 -2.00
C ILE A 352 -19.81 -19.10 -0.71
N LYS A 353 -19.14 -18.70 0.36
CA LYS A 353 -19.72 -18.48 1.68
C LYS A 353 -19.54 -17.02 2.10
N LEU A 354 -20.60 -16.43 2.63
CA LEU A 354 -20.60 -15.10 3.26
C LEU A 354 -21.00 -15.24 4.72
N GLU A 355 -20.17 -14.71 5.63
CA GLU A 355 -20.53 -14.60 7.05
C GLU A 355 -20.68 -13.14 7.46
N PHE A 356 -21.72 -12.85 8.24
CA PHE A 356 -22.06 -11.50 8.67
C PHE A 356 -21.87 -11.36 10.18
N PHE A 357 -21.24 -10.26 10.59
CA PHE A 357 -20.94 -9.96 11.99
C PHE A 357 -21.32 -8.52 12.31
N ILE A 358 -21.92 -8.28 13.48
CA ILE A 358 -22.20 -6.92 13.97
C ILE A 358 -21.31 -6.63 15.17
N ASN A 359 -20.61 -5.49 15.12
CA ASN A 359 -19.76 -4.98 16.21
C ASN A 359 -18.60 -5.91 16.62
N GLU A 360 -18.26 -6.89 15.78
CA GLU A 360 -17.08 -7.74 15.93
C GLU A 360 -15.93 -7.31 15.02
N ASN A 361 -14.73 -7.84 15.29
CA ASN A 361 -13.54 -7.63 14.46
C ASN A 361 -13.19 -6.16 14.18
N LEU A 362 -13.55 -5.24 15.09
CA LEU A 362 -13.39 -3.79 14.94
C LEU A 362 -11.99 -3.32 14.52
N PRO A 363 -10.87 -3.91 14.99
CA PRO A 363 -9.54 -3.56 14.48
C PRO A 363 -9.41 -3.75 12.96
N ARG A 364 -9.97 -4.84 12.42
CA ARG A 364 -9.96 -5.10 10.99
C ARG A 364 -10.95 -4.21 10.24
N CYS A 365 -12.08 -3.87 10.87
CA CYS A 365 -13.03 -2.92 10.31
C CYS A 365 -12.39 -1.53 10.11
N ALA A 366 -11.73 -1.01 11.15
CA ALA A 366 -11.00 0.25 11.06
C ALA A 366 -9.92 0.21 9.95
N GLU A 367 -9.15 -0.87 9.85
CA GLU A 367 -8.14 -1.03 8.80
C GLU A 367 -8.74 -0.97 7.39
N LEU A 368 -9.82 -1.71 7.13
CA LEU A 368 -10.45 -1.75 5.81
C LEU A 368 -11.15 -0.43 5.45
N LEU A 369 -11.80 0.24 6.42
CA LEU A 369 -12.35 1.60 6.25
C LEU A 369 -11.26 2.59 5.84
N ASN A 370 -10.03 2.45 6.32
CA ASN A 370 -8.92 3.37 5.98
C ASN A 370 -8.19 2.99 4.68
N LYS A 371 -8.17 1.70 4.30
CA LYS A 371 -7.47 1.21 3.11
C LYS A 371 -8.32 1.20 1.83
N THR A 372 -9.65 1.13 1.96
CA THR A 372 -10.55 0.99 0.81
C THR A 372 -10.79 2.34 0.13
N ASN A 373 -10.66 2.36 -1.19
CA ASN A 373 -10.68 3.58 -2.01
C ASN A 373 -11.35 3.42 -3.38
N GLN A 374 -11.92 2.26 -3.70
CA GLN A 374 -12.50 1.99 -5.02
C GLN A 374 -14.03 1.88 -4.97
N PHE A 375 -14.58 1.11 -4.02
CA PHE A 375 -16.01 0.98 -3.83
C PHE A 375 -16.37 1.47 -2.43
N ILE A 376 -16.63 2.78 -2.33
CA ILE A 376 -16.97 3.47 -1.09
C ILE A 376 -18.21 4.34 -1.34
N ALA A 377 -19.12 4.40 -0.37
CA ALA A 377 -20.26 5.32 -0.42
C ALA A 377 -19.84 6.72 0.05
N ASN A 378 -19.10 6.79 1.16
CA ASN A 378 -18.55 8.01 1.75
C ASN A 378 -17.06 7.84 2.08
N TYR A 379 -16.44 8.92 2.55
CA TYR A 379 -15.01 8.97 2.85
C TYR A 379 -14.73 8.88 4.36
N SER A 380 -15.56 8.17 5.13
CA SER A 380 -15.37 8.04 6.57
C SER A 380 -14.07 7.29 6.86
N ARG A 381 -13.25 7.83 7.76
CA ARG A 381 -11.96 7.28 8.18
C ARG A 381 -11.94 7.16 9.70
N MET A 382 -12.59 6.11 10.22
CA MET A 382 -12.60 5.85 11.66
C MET A 382 -11.37 5.04 12.07
N ASN A 383 -10.65 5.51 13.10
CA ASN A 383 -9.66 4.69 13.79
C ASN A 383 -10.36 3.66 14.70
N LEU A 384 -9.59 2.79 15.37
CA LEU A 384 -10.15 1.75 16.24
C LEU A 384 -10.97 2.33 17.41
N ALA A 385 -10.46 3.36 18.09
CA ALA A 385 -11.14 3.99 19.21
C ALA A 385 -12.48 4.61 18.78
N GLN A 386 -12.51 5.27 17.62
CA GLN A 386 -13.72 5.82 17.02
C GLN A 386 -14.72 4.72 16.64
N CYS A 387 -14.26 3.58 16.10
CA CYS A 387 -15.13 2.44 15.83
C CYS A 387 -15.76 1.91 17.13
N GLN A 388 -14.95 1.74 18.18
CA GLN A 388 -15.41 1.26 19.49
C GLN A 388 -16.43 2.22 20.12
N GLU A 389 -16.16 3.52 20.07
CA GLU A 389 -17.08 4.54 20.58
C GLU A 389 -18.39 4.54 19.79
N PHE A 390 -18.31 4.50 18.46
CA PHE A 390 -19.47 4.50 17.57
C PHE A 390 -20.38 3.31 17.84
N CYS A 391 -19.83 2.12 18.07
CA CYS A 391 -20.58 0.88 18.30
C CYS A 391 -21.32 0.82 19.65
N LYS A 392 -21.14 1.80 20.55
CA LYS A 392 -21.89 1.85 21.82
C LYS A 392 -23.39 2.06 21.60
N GLU A 393 -23.74 2.90 20.63
CA GLU A 393 -25.14 3.24 20.30
C GLU A 393 -25.52 2.86 18.86
N ASN A 394 -24.53 2.54 18.03
CA ASN A 394 -24.70 2.26 16.61
C ASN A 394 -24.11 0.88 16.24
N ALA A 395 -24.09 0.56 14.96
CA ALA A 395 -23.61 -0.72 14.46
C ALA A 395 -22.58 -0.55 13.35
N ILE A 396 -21.50 -1.32 13.44
CA ILE A 396 -20.62 -1.60 12.32
C ILE A 396 -20.84 -3.07 11.94
N LEU A 397 -21.48 -3.30 10.79
CA LEU A 397 -21.62 -4.63 10.23
C LEU A 397 -20.44 -4.91 9.31
N SER A 398 -19.85 -6.09 9.44
CA SER A 398 -18.79 -6.58 8.57
C SER A 398 -19.20 -7.89 7.90
N ILE A 399 -18.69 -8.12 6.69
CA ILE A 399 -18.94 -9.33 5.90
C ILE A 399 -17.61 -10.00 5.60
N SER A 400 -17.45 -11.26 5.99
CA SER A 400 -16.36 -12.12 5.52
C SER A 400 -16.79 -12.91 4.28
N MET A 401 -15.83 -13.24 3.42
CA MET A 401 -16.07 -14.09 2.26
C MET A 401 -14.99 -15.16 2.14
N SER A 402 -15.41 -16.39 1.90
CA SER A 402 -14.55 -17.50 1.52
C SER A 402 -15.16 -18.25 0.34
N ASP A 403 -14.29 -18.91 -0.43
CA ASP A 403 -14.67 -19.88 -1.44
C ASP A 403 -13.68 -21.06 -1.41
N ARG A 404 -13.92 -22.09 -2.21
CA ARG A 404 -13.06 -23.30 -2.25
C ARG A 404 -11.61 -23.01 -2.67
N LEU A 405 -11.34 -21.84 -3.25
CA LEU A 405 -10.02 -21.46 -3.76
C LEU A 405 -9.25 -20.59 -2.77
N SER A 406 -9.93 -19.73 -2.01
CA SER A 406 -9.30 -18.87 -1.02
C SER A 406 -10.28 -18.35 0.02
N ASP A 407 -9.79 -18.12 1.24
CA ASP A 407 -10.45 -17.29 2.24
C ASP A 407 -10.06 -15.81 2.04
N SER A 408 -11.02 -14.97 1.66
CA SER A 408 -10.81 -13.53 1.46
C SER A 408 -10.93 -12.72 2.76
N GLY A 409 -11.35 -13.32 3.88
CA GLY A 409 -11.57 -12.62 5.14
C GLY A 409 -12.61 -11.50 5.02
N ILE A 410 -12.52 -10.46 5.86
CA ILE A 410 -13.46 -9.33 5.81
C ILE A 410 -13.30 -8.54 4.50
N ILE A 411 -14.39 -8.46 3.74
CA ILE A 411 -14.45 -7.85 2.41
C ILE A 411 -15.41 -6.66 2.33
N ALA A 412 -16.35 -6.48 3.27
CA ALA A 412 -17.26 -5.34 3.23
C ALA A 412 -17.59 -4.85 4.64
N ILE A 413 -17.86 -3.55 4.75
CA ILE A 413 -18.25 -2.87 6.00
C ILE A 413 -19.42 -1.93 5.73
N PHE A 414 -20.34 -1.88 6.68
CA PHE A 414 -21.48 -0.97 6.72
C PHE A 414 -21.47 -0.24 8.07
N VAL A 415 -21.44 1.09 8.02
CA VAL A 415 -21.52 1.96 9.19
C VAL A 415 -22.96 2.45 9.29
N ALA A 416 -23.68 1.94 10.30
CA ALA A 416 -25.12 2.05 10.38
C ALA A 416 -25.58 2.60 11.72
N LEU A 417 -26.57 3.48 11.69
CA LEU A 417 -27.23 4.05 12.86
C LEU A 417 -28.74 4.05 12.69
N LYS A 418 -29.46 4.23 13.79
CA LYS A 418 -30.92 4.32 13.81
C LYS A 418 -31.37 5.76 14.04
N SER A 419 -32.34 6.21 13.24
CA SER A 419 -33.09 7.44 13.49
C SER A 419 -34.58 7.10 13.43
N ASP A 420 -35.25 7.15 14.58
CA ASP A 420 -36.63 6.70 14.77
C ASP A 420 -36.87 5.26 14.28
N LYS A 421 -37.62 5.08 13.19
CA LYS A 421 -37.88 3.77 12.53
C LYS A 421 -37.08 3.58 11.24
N THR A 422 -36.13 4.48 10.99
CA THR A 422 -35.30 4.51 9.79
C THR A 422 -33.89 4.02 10.12
N LEU A 423 -33.43 3.02 9.36
CA LEU A 423 -32.04 2.62 9.29
C LEU A 423 -31.29 3.62 8.41
N ILE A 424 -30.21 4.18 8.93
CA ILE A 424 -29.32 5.06 8.19
C ILE A 424 -28.00 4.33 7.99
N ILE A 425 -27.66 4.02 6.75
CA ILE A 425 -26.32 3.57 6.37
C ILE A 425 -25.52 4.83 6.04
N GLN A 426 -24.70 5.26 6.98
CA GLN A 426 -23.87 6.47 6.85
C GLN A 426 -22.69 6.23 5.92
N ASP A 427 -22.13 5.02 5.92
CA ASP A 427 -21.04 4.66 5.00
C ASP A 427 -21.08 3.16 4.69
N LEU A 428 -20.56 2.82 3.52
CA LEU A 428 -20.18 1.45 3.21
C LEU A 428 -18.88 1.45 2.41
N CYS A 429 -18.08 0.40 2.61
CA CYS A 429 -16.98 0.09 1.71
C CYS A 429 -16.95 -1.40 1.36
N ILE A 430 -16.59 -1.70 0.11
CA ILE A 430 -16.36 -3.06 -0.38
C ILE A 430 -14.92 -3.14 -0.91
N SER A 431 -14.18 -4.10 -0.37
CA SER A 431 -12.83 -4.44 -0.79
C SER A 431 -12.83 -4.88 -2.25
N CYS A 432 -11.79 -4.51 -2.99
CA CYS A 432 -11.61 -4.97 -4.37
C CYS A 432 -11.62 -6.51 -4.49
N ARG A 433 -11.29 -7.24 -3.43
CA ARG A 433 -11.37 -8.71 -3.44
C ARG A 433 -12.78 -9.25 -3.70
N ALA A 434 -13.84 -8.49 -3.42
CA ALA A 434 -15.22 -8.94 -3.67
C ALA A 434 -15.84 -8.40 -4.96
N LEU A 435 -15.23 -7.39 -5.58
CA LEU A 435 -15.81 -6.70 -6.73
C LEU A 435 -15.73 -7.56 -7.99
N GLY A 436 -16.76 -7.46 -8.84
CA GLY A 436 -16.86 -8.22 -10.08
C GLY A 436 -17.27 -9.68 -9.88
N ARG A 437 -17.60 -10.09 -8.65
CA ARG A 437 -18.03 -11.45 -8.30
C ARG A 437 -19.54 -11.63 -8.28
N LYS A 438 -20.32 -10.64 -8.72
CA LYS A 438 -21.80 -10.60 -8.67
C LYS A 438 -22.36 -10.66 -7.23
N LEU A 439 -21.56 -10.24 -6.24
CA LEU A 439 -21.90 -10.30 -4.81
C LEU A 439 -22.38 -8.96 -4.24
N GLU A 440 -22.09 -7.86 -4.92
CA GLU A 440 -22.31 -6.49 -4.44
C GLU A 440 -23.78 -6.25 -4.05
N LYS A 441 -24.70 -6.64 -4.94
CA LYS A 441 -26.14 -6.54 -4.71
C LYS A 441 -26.58 -7.42 -3.53
N ILE A 442 -26.14 -8.67 -3.47
CA ILE A 442 -26.50 -9.61 -2.39
C ILE A 442 -26.00 -9.10 -1.04
N MET A 443 -24.73 -8.69 -0.96
CA MET A 443 -24.13 -8.16 0.26
C MET A 443 -24.87 -6.95 0.80
N ILE A 444 -25.20 -5.97 -0.07
CA ILE A 444 -25.88 -4.74 0.36
C ILE A 444 -27.26 -5.03 0.92
N PHE A 445 -28.08 -5.80 0.20
CA PHE A 445 -29.44 -6.06 0.66
C PHE A 445 -29.48 -6.99 1.87
N LYS A 446 -28.62 -8.02 1.95
CA LYS A 446 -28.52 -8.89 3.13
C LYS A 446 -27.99 -8.14 4.36
N ALA A 447 -27.01 -7.25 4.18
CA ALA A 447 -26.55 -6.38 5.27
C ALA A 447 -27.68 -5.49 5.79
N ILE A 448 -28.46 -4.87 4.89
CA ILE A 448 -29.61 -4.04 5.25
C ILE A 448 -30.69 -4.86 5.96
N GLU A 449 -30.98 -6.08 5.49
CA GLU A 449 -31.91 -7.02 6.14
C GLU A 449 -31.48 -7.32 7.58
N PHE A 450 -30.21 -7.70 7.78
CA PHE A 450 -29.69 -7.98 9.11
C PHE A 450 -29.68 -6.75 10.03
N LEU A 451 -29.34 -5.57 9.49
CA LEU A 451 -29.37 -4.32 10.24
C LEU A 451 -30.81 -3.87 10.57
N HIS A 452 -31.78 -4.16 9.70
CA HIS A 452 -33.20 -3.95 10.01
C HIS A 452 -33.63 -4.78 11.22
N ASN A 453 -33.23 -6.05 11.25
CA ASN A 453 -33.51 -6.93 12.37
C ASN A 453 -32.83 -6.45 13.66
N TYR A 454 -31.56 -6.03 13.58
CA TYR A 454 -30.79 -5.52 14.72
C TYR A 454 -31.38 -4.23 15.32
N PHE A 455 -31.78 -3.27 14.48
CA PHE A 455 -32.30 -1.98 14.93
C PHE A 455 -33.83 -1.93 15.07
N HIS A 456 -34.55 -2.97 14.67
CA HIS A 456 -36.01 -3.00 14.55
C HIS A 456 -36.56 -1.82 13.72
N THR A 457 -36.10 -1.74 12.47
CA THR A 457 -36.46 -0.68 11.50
C THR A 457 -37.07 -1.28 10.24
N ASN A 458 -37.74 -0.47 9.42
CA ASN A 458 -38.42 -0.95 8.20
C ASN A 458 -38.20 -0.06 6.96
N LYS A 459 -37.38 0.97 7.07
CA LYS A 459 -36.98 1.87 5.99
C LYS A 459 -35.48 2.10 6.07
N ALA A 460 -34.76 1.94 4.95
CA ALA A 460 -33.32 2.19 4.90
C ALA A 460 -32.99 3.38 3.99
N LEU A 461 -32.09 4.26 4.47
CA LEU A 461 -31.47 5.32 3.70
C LEU A 461 -29.97 5.05 3.63
N LEU A 462 -29.43 4.93 2.42
CA LEU A 462 -28.00 4.77 2.16
C LEU A 462 -27.43 6.09 1.66
N TYR A 463 -26.61 6.74 2.48
CA TYR A 463 -25.97 8.01 2.15
C TYR A 463 -24.70 7.80 1.32
N PHE A 464 -24.40 8.76 0.44
CA PHE A 464 -23.18 8.75 -0.36
C PHE A 464 -22.73 10.16 -0.76
N GLN A 465 -21.44 10.32 -1.07
CA GLN A 465 -20.85 11.58 -1.50
C GLN A 465 -20.19 11.43 -2.88
N LYS A 466 -20.65 12.21 -3.86
CA LYS A 466 -20.02 12.30 -5.19
C LYS A 466 -18.59 12.83 -5.09
N GLY A 467 -17.63 12.09 -5.63
CA GLY A 467 -16.22 12.48 -5.67
C GLY A 467 -15.39 11.62 -6.62
N ALA A 468 -14.12 11.95 -6.80
CA ALA A 468 -13.28 11.31 -7.83
C ALA A 468 -13.06 9.79 -7.63
N LYS A 469 -13.32 9.25 -6.42
CA LYS A 469 -13.01 7.86 -6.06
C LYS A 469 -14.22 6.99 -5.76
N ASN A 470 -15.44 7.53 -5.85
CA ASN A 470 -16.67 6.77 -5.57
C ASN A 470 -17.42 6.35 -6.85
N GLN A 471 -16.85 6.58 -8.04
CA GLN A 471 -17.50 6.28 -9.31
C GLN A 471 -18.00 4.82 -9.42
N PRO A 472 -17.21 3.78 -9.06
CA PRO A 472 -17.69 2.40 -9.13
C PRO A 472 -18.95 2.14 -8.29
N PHE A 473 -19.07 2.82 -7.14
CA PHE A 473 -20.25 2.73 -6.29
C PHE A 473 -21.45 3.47 -6.91
N LEU A 474 -21.24 4.64 -7.51
CA LEU A 474 -22.30 5.39 -8.22
C LEU A 474 -22.82 4.63 -9.45
N ASP A 475 -21.94 3.99 -10.20
CA ASP A 475 -22.30 3.15 -11.35
C ASP A 475 -23.14 1.95 -10.89
N PHE A 476 -22.73 1.32 -9.79
CA PHE A 476 -23.50 0.26 -9.15
C PHE A 476 -24.90 0.75 -8.72
N LEU A 477 -25.00 1.88 -8.02
CA LEU A 477 -26.29 2.43 -7.61
C LEU A 477 -27.21 2.71 -8.82
N SER A 478 -26.64 3.25 -9.90
CA SER A 478 -27.36 3.51 -11.14
C SER A 478 -27.90 2.22 -11.77
N SER A 479 -27.17 1.10 -11.63
CA SER A 479 -27.60 -0.22 -12.11
C SER A 479 -28.76 -0.83 -11.33
N LEU A 480 -29.05 -0.36 -10.11
CA LEU A 480 -30.12 -0.92 -9.27
C LEU A 480 -31.51 -0.37 -9.61
N ASN A 481 -31.64 0.55 -10.57
CA ASN A 481 -32.90 1.22 -10.93
C ASN A 481 -33.63 1.84 -9.73
N LEU A 482 -32.88 2.32 -8.74
CA LEU A 482 -33.41 2.99 -7.55
C LEU A 482 -33.57 4.49 -7.82
N LYS A 483 -34.50 5.13 -7.10
CA LYS A 483 -34.64 6.60 -7.12
C LYS A 483 -33.48 7.22 -6.34
N LEU A 484 -32.51 7.79 -7.05
CA LEU A 484 -31.38 8.50 -6.48
C LEU A 484 -31.77 9.93 -6.13
N GLU A 485 -31.55 10.31 -4.88
CA GLU A 485 -31.58 11.71 -4.45
C GLU A 485 -30.15 12.28 -4.52
N GLU A 486 -29.97 13.55 -4.14
CA GLU A 486 -28.69 14.26 -4.31
C GLU A 486 -27.51 13.57 -3.61
N ASN A 487 -27.74 13.07 -2.38
CA ASN A 487 -26.73 12.51 -1.48
C ASN A 487 -27.17 11.23 -0.75
N PHE A 488 -28.31 10.65 -1.11
CA PHE A 488 -28.75 9.36 -0.57
C PHE A 488 -29.64 8.59 -1.55
N VAL A 489 -29.83 7.32 -1.27
CA VAL A 489 -30.81 6.46 -1.94
C VAL A 489 -31.66 5.75 -0.90
N GLN A 490 -32.97 5.68 -1.15
CA GLN A 490 -33.86 4.87 -0.33
C GLN A 490 -33.81 3.42 -0.83
N ILE A 491 -33.56 2.49 0.08
CA ILE A 491 -33.57 1.06 -0.20
C ILE A 491 -34.76 0.44 0.52
N LEU A 492 -35.61 -0.23 -0.24
CA LEU A 492 -36.72 -1.01 0.30
C LEU A 492 -36.23 -2.42 0.62
N ASN A 493 -36.75 -2.99 1.70
CA ASN A 493 -36.47 -4.39 2.02
C ASN A 493 -36.98 -5.26 0.86
N THR A 494 -36.06 -5.93 0.18
CA THR A 494 -36.34 -6.69 -1.04
C THR A 494 -35.69 -8.05 -0.91
N ASP A 495 -36.47 -9.11 -1.09
CA ASP A 495 -35.93 -10.46 -1.14
C ASP A 495 -35.00 -10.59 -2.35
N ILE A 496 -33.75 -10.93 -2.07
CA ILE A 496 -32.73 -11.13 -3.10
C ILE A 496 -32.46 -12.60 -3.28
N ASP A 497 -32.52 -13.05 -4.54
CA ASP A 497 -32.07 -14.37 -4.93
C ASP A 497 -30.56 -14.52 -4.72
N HIS A 498 -30.23 -15.47 -3.86
CA HIS A 498 -28.87 -15.84 -3.47
C HIS A 498 -28.66 -17.36 -3.59
N LYS A 499 -29.42 -18.04 -4.46
CA LYS A 499 -29.22 -19.48 -4.72
C LYS A 499 -27.78 -19.79 -5.09
N GLY A 500 -27.28 -20.90 -4.54
CA GLY A 500 -25.89 -21.34 -4.69
C GLY A 500 -24.91 -20.67 -3.73
N LEU A 501 -25.33 -19.68 -2.92
CA LEU A 501 -24.52 -19.10 -1.84
C LEU A 501 -24.87 -19.69 -0.49
N VAL A 502 -23.84 -19.88 0.34
CA VAL A 502 -24.01 -20.12 1.77
C VAL A 502 -23.96 -18.77 2.48
N ILE A 503 -25.05 -18.40 3.16
CA ILE A 503 -25.12 -17.19 3.98
C ILE A 503 -25.23 -17.62 5.44
N GLU A 504 -24.27 -17.23 6.25
CA GLU A 504 -24.28 -17.45 7.69
C GLU A 504 -24.35 -16.11 8.43
N SER A 505 -25.20 -16.06 9.45
CA SER A 505 -25.34 -14.92 10.34
C SER A 505 -24.83 -15.33 11.72
N LYS A 506 -23.82 -14.61 12.21
CA LYS A 506 -23.32 -14.72 13.59
C LYS A 506 -23.68 -13.43 14.36
N ILE A 507 -24.90 -12.94 14.10
CA ILE A 507 -25.42 -11.66 14.59
C ILE A 507 -26.22 -11.85 15.87
#